data_AF-A0A4S9TI14-F1
#
_entry.id   AF-A0A4S9TI14-F1
#
_cell.length_a   1.000
_cell.length_b   1.000
_cell.length_c   1.000
_cell.angle_alpha   90.00
_cell.angle_beta   90.00
_cell.angle_gamma   90.00
#
_symmetry.space_group_name_H-M   'P 1'
#
loop_
_entity.id
_entity.type
_entity.pdbx_description
1 polymer ?
#
loop_
_entity_poly.entity_id
_entity_poly.type
_entity_poly.pdbx_seq_one_letter_code
_entity_poly.pdbx_strand_id
1 'polypeptide(L)'
;MEKVEPLSVPVAMIEEAAAYLGASESLSFRKESELADSQAFSLIRERYFSTWTTSLMGADLDRLEKLSRDTDLRSLVKTIIIQDDCEKNDPWNCVYPFQSDVIWPGDEDGSILSEQIGVQNLRAMLLDRRLCPDIIKIRDYRISPSNLYYCPEDHNRKAYRTAGYGQDATAVALFARDIIQGLGHGVIDVKMLRQSTENLRELSYFKNPDAPPGMSLGSSLVIEVTICFSTEFRGCHTGHFPMLRSAEILAAPYWVEKMLYHAPLLENLTISPRASWDDLLSSRPVPLQLKQFSIGSSTIHADTLHAADVPEQCRAGLDWKVRGLADDPRISWIEYQGPDAGEVLARLALHAKVRLPYSAEFLAAYSLKTA
;
A
#
# COMPACT_ATOMS: atom_id res chain seq x y z
N MET A 1 20.47 50.95 16.65
CA MET A 1 19.83 49.72 16.14
C MET A 1 19.94 48.68 17.23
N GLU A 2 18.88 48.49 18.02
CA GLU A 2 18.80 47.35 18.93
C GLU A 2 18.81 46.06 18.10
N LYS A 3 19.75 45.19 18.41
CA LYS A 3 19.82 43.84 17.87
C LYS A 3 18.71 43.08 18.59
N VAL A 4 17.55 42.95 17.95
CA VAL A 4 16.47 42.09 18.45
C VAL A 4 17.03 40.67 18.41
N GLU A 5 17.44 40.14 19.56
CA GLU A 5 17.82 38.75 19.67
C GLU A 5 16.59 37.89 19.31
N PRO A 6 16.76 36.88 18.44
CA PRO A 6 15.65 36.00 18.11
C PRO A 6 15.17 35.33 19.41
N LEU A 7 13.89 35.55 19.73
CA LEU A 7 13.25 34.95 20.89
C LEU A 7 13.33 33.42 20.76
N SER A 8 14.07 32.81 21.69
CA SER A 8 14.15 31.37 21.81
C SER A 8 12.76 30.78 22.11
N VAL A 9 12.48 29.62 21.54
CA VAL A 9 11.18 28.97 21.72
C VAL A 9 11.03 28.51 23.18
N PRO A 10 9.84 28.72 23.80
CA PRO A 10 9.60 28.25 25.15
C PRO A 10 9.76 26.73 25.28
N VAL A 11 10.49 26.28 26.29
CA VAL A 11 10.70 24.84 26.60
C VAL A 11 9.38 24.07 26.71
N ALA A 12 8.33 24.70 27.24
CA ALA A 12 7.01 24.10 27.35
C ALA A 12 6.43 23.68 25.98
N MET A 13 6.63 24.49 24.93
CA MET A 13 6.17 24.15 23.58
C MET A 13 6.96 22.99 22.98
N ILE A 14 8.26 22.92 23.27
CA ILE A 14 9.13 21.82 22.85
C ILE A 14 8.66 20.52 23.51
N GLU A 15 8.42 20.53 24.83
CA GLU A 15 7.97 19.35 25.56
C GLU A 15 6.56 18.90 25.16
N GLU A 16 5.65 19.84 24.91
CA GLU A 16 4.30 19.53 24.44
C GLU A 16 4.34 18.79 23.10
N ALA A 17 5.12 19.27 22.14
CA ALA A 17 5.31 18.59 20.86
C ALA A 17 6.05 17.24 21.02
N ALA A 18 7.12 17.21 21.82
CA ALA A 18 7.90 15.99 22.04
C ALA A 18 7.07 14.85 22.65
N ALA A 19 6.03 15.17 23.44
CA ALA A 19 5.16 14.19 24.09
C ALA A 19 4.31 13.35 23.12
N TYR A 20 4.24 13.73 21.84
CA TYR A 20 3.58 12.93 20.80
C TYR A 20 4.53 11.90 20.15
N LEU A 21 5.84 12.16 20.16
CA LEU A 21 6.84 11.37 19.44
C LEU A 21 7.26 10.12 20.22
N GLY A 22 7.86 9.14 19.53
CA GLY A 22 8.44 7.97 20.18
C GLY A 22 9.64 8.35 21.05
N ALA A 23 10.07 7.48 21.97
CA ALA A 23 11.15 7.80 22.91
C ALA A 23 12.43 8.32 22.21
N SER A 24 12.89 7.63 21.17
CA SER A 24 14.06 8.03 20.37
C SER A 24 13.86 9.36 19.62
N GLU A 25 12.74 9.49 18.91
CA GLU A 25 12.40 10.68 18.13
C GLU A 25 12.22 11.91 19.02
N SER A 26 11.58 11.74 20.17
CA SER A 26 11.37 12.80 21.16
C SER A 26 12.69 13.35 21.69
N LEU A 27 13.72 12.51 21.84
CA LEU A 27 15.04 12.93 22.31
C LEU A 27 15.78 13.74 21.24
N SER A 28 15.75 13.29 19.99
CA SER A 28 16.31 14.04 18.86
C SER A 28 15.59 15.36 18.63
N PHE A 29 14.25 15.37 18.69
CA PHE A 29 13.42 16.56 18.53
C PHE A 29 13.76 17.64 19.56
N ARG A 30 13.87 17.27 20.85
CA ARG A 30 14.25 18.20 21.92
C ARG A 30 15.61 18.82 21.63
N LYS A 31 16.61 17.98 21.38
CA LYS A 31 17.98 18.42 21.15
C LYS A 31 18.11 19.40 19.98
N GLU A 32 17.37 19.15 18.90
CA GLU A 32 17.36 20.06 17.74
C GLU A 32 16.58 21.35 18.01
N SER A 33 15.59 21.33 18.91
CA SER A 33 14.73 22.47 19.23
C SER A 33 15.30 23.40 20.30
N GLU A 34 16.20 22.93 21.17
CA GLU A 34 16.73 23.67 22.33
C GLU A 34 17.31 25.05 22.00
N LEU A 35 17.93 25.20 20.81
CA LEU A 35 18.56 26.44 20.37
C LEU A 35 17.86 27.07 19.17
N ALA A 36 16.67 26.56 18.80
CA ALA A 36 15.94 27.03 17.65
C ALA A 36 15.23 28.36 17.95
N ASP A 37 15.31 29.29 17.00
CA ASP A 37 14.38 30.42 16.95
C ASP A 37 13.00 29.96 16.46
N SER A 38 12.03 30.88 16.43
CA SER A 38 10.64 30.55 16.03
C SER A 38 10.53 30.00 14.60
N GLN A 39 11.35 30.48 13.66
CA GLN A 39 11.30 30.03 12.27
C GLN A 39 11.94 28.65 12.13
N ALA A 40 13.11 28.44 12.73
CA ALA A 40 13.79 27.15 12.78
C ALA A 40 12.91 26.10 13.47
N PHE A 41 12.25 26.45 14.57
CA PHE A 41 11.34 25.54 15.27
C PHE A 41 10.13 25.13 14.42
N SER A 42 9.56 26.04 13.64
CA SER A 42 8.48 25.71 12.70
C SER A 42 8.93 24.66 11.67
N LEU A 43 10.14 24.83 11.10
CA LEU A 43 10.71 23.87 10.15
C LEU A 43 11.04 22.52 10.80
N ILE A 44 11.55 22.54 12.04
CA ILE A 44 11.81 21.32 12.80
C ILE A 44 10.50 20.56 13.04
N ARG A 45 9.43 21.26 13.47
CA ARG A 45 8.10 20.65 13.64
C ARG A 45 7.57 20.07 12.34
N GLU A 46 7.62 20.80 11.24
CA GLU A 46 7.20 20.28 9.94
C GLU A 46 7.96 19.00 9.58
N ARG A 47 9.29 18.97 9.77
CA ARG A 47 10.09 17.77 9.45
C ARG A 47 9.70 16.56 10.30
N TYR A 48 9.43 16.74 11.59
CA TYR A 48 9.09 15.63 12.50
C TYR A 48 7.62 15.19 12.39
N PHE A 49 6.69 16.09 12.06
CA PHE A 49 5.25 15.79 12.05
C PHE A 49 4.65 15.65 10.64
N SER A 50 5.35 16.05 9.57
CA SER A 50 4.84 15.92 8.20
C SER A 50 4.59 14.48 7.77
N THR A 51 5.37 13.54 8.30
CA THR A 51 5.20 12.11 8.07
C THR A 51 4.99 11.41 9.39
N TRP A 52 3.80 10.85 9.58
CA TRP A 52 3.44 10.13 10.79
C TRP A 52 3.44 8.62 10.55
N THR A 53 4.26 7.88 11.29
CA THR A 53 4.30 6.41 11.20
C THR A 53 3.53 5.77 12.35
N THR A 54 2.71 4.77 12.06
CA THR A 54 1.86 4.10 13.04
C THR A 54 1.60 2.65 12.68
N SER A 55 1.58 1.76 13.67
CA SER A 55 1.05 0.40 13.51
C SER A 55 -0.47 0.32 13.61
N LEU A 56 -1.14 1.43 13.99
CA LEU A 56 -2.55 1.47 14.40
C LEU A 56 -2.87 0.51 15.56
N MET A 57 -1.87 0.13 16.36
CA MET A 57 -2.03 -0.73 17.53
C MET A 57 -1.48 -0.05 18.79
N GLY A 58 -2.10 -0.34 19.94
CA GLY A 58 -1.64 0.08 21.26
C GLY A 58 -1.24 1.56 21.33
N ALA A 59 -0.04 1.82 21.86
CA ALA A 59 0.48 3.16 22.07
C ALA A 59 0.63 3.98 20.76
N ASP A 60 0.80 3.35 19.60
CA ASP A 60 0.87 4.09 18.33
C ASP A 60 -0.49 4.66 17.93
N LEU A 61 -1.56 3.90 18.18
CA LEU A 61 -2.93 4.36 17.94
C LEU A 61 -3.29 5.49 18.90
N ASP A 62 -2.97 5.34 20.19
CA ASP A 62 -3.24 6.36 21.22
C ASP A 62 -2.56 7.69 20.88
N ARG A 63 -1.30 7.64 20.43
CA ARG A 63 -0.55 8.83 20.02
C ARG A 63 -1.14 9.49 18.77
N LEU A 64 -1.56 8.70 17.78
CA LEU A 64 -2.24 9.22 16.59
C LEU A 64 -3.57 9.87 16.93
N GLU A 65 -4.38 9.25 17.80
CA GLU A 65 -5.65 9.83 18.26
C GLU A 65 -5.44 11.13 19.00
N LYS A 66 -4.46 11.18 19.91
CA LYS A 66 -4.10 12.41 20.62
C LYS A 66 -3.66 13.50 19.64
N LEU A 67 -2.78 13.17 18.70
CA LEU A 67 -2.29 14.09 17.66
C LEU A 67 -3.44 14.66 16.83
N SER A 68 -4.41 13.83 16.43
CA SER A 68 -5.56 14.27 15.62
C SER A 68 -6.44 15.33 16.30
N ARG A 69 -6.36 15.46 17.63
CA ARG A 69 -7.09 16.45 18.43
C ARG A 69 -6.28 17.73 18.64
N ASP A 70 -4.97 17.69 18.42
CA ASP A 70 -4.09 18.86 18.53
C ASP A 70 -4.33 19.82 17.36
N THR A 71 -4.78 21.03 17.65
CA THR A 71 -5.21 21.98 16.61
C THR A 71 -4.09 22.46 15.71
N ASP A 72 -2.86 22.46 16.20
CA ASP A 72 -1.69 23.00 15.50
C ASP A 72 -0.95 21.86 14.79
N LEU A 73 -0.50 20.84 15.53
CA LEU A 73 0.33 19.76 15.02
C LEU A 73 -0.38 18.89 13.97
N ARG A 74 -1.70 18.65 14.11
CA ARG A 74 -2.44 17.81 13.15
C ARG A 74 -2.41 18.35 11.72
N SER A 75 -2.28 19.67 11.57
CA SER A 75 -2.28 20.34 10.25
C SER A 75 -0.98 20.10 9.47
N LEU A 76 0.09 19.76 10.20
CA LEU A 76 1.40 19.46 9.64
C LEU A 76 1.44 18.07 9.00
N VAL A 77 0.60 17.12 9.43
CA VAL A 77 0.61 15.74 8.93
C VAL A 77 0.16 15.70 7.47
N LYS A 78 1.12 15.41 6.56
CA LYS A 78 0.88 15.26 5.12
C LYS A 78 0.88 13.81 4.67
N THR A 79 1.68 12.97 5.32
CA THR A 79 1.79 11.55 5.03
C THR A 79 1.51 10.72 6.28
N ILE A 80 0.66 9.72 6.16
CA ILE A 80 0.52 8.67 7.19
C ILE A 80 1.11 7.38 6.64
N ILE A 81 2.11 6.83 7.32
CA ILE A 81 2.70 5.52 7.02
C ILE A 81 2.15 4.51 8.02
N ILE A 82 1.51 3.47 7.51
CA ILE A 82 0.88 2.40 8.27
C ILE A 82 1.73 1.15 8.09
N GLN A 83 2.38 0.70 9.16
CA GLN A 83 3.25 -0.48 9.15
C GLN A 83 3.39 -1.06 10.56
N ASP A 84 3.52 -2.37 10.68
CA ASP A 84 3.88 -3.04 11.93
C ASP A 84 5.41 -3.18 12.08
N ASP A 85 5.86 -3.84 13.15
CA ASP A 85 7.28 -4.04 13.44
C ASP A 85 7.85 -5.33 12.84
N CYS A 86 7.18 -5.94 11.86
CA CYS A 86 7.65 -7.18 11.23
C CYS A 86 9.09 -7.04 10.68
N GLU A 87 9.41 -5.90 10.06
CA GLU A 87 10.76 -5.59 9.55
C GLU A 87 11.83 -5.56 10.66
N LYS A 88 11.48 -5.04 11.85
CA LYS A 88 12.38 -4.98 13.02
C LYS A 88 12.64 -6.37 13.61
N ASN A 89 11.70 -7.28 13.39
CA ASN A 89 11.79 -8.66 13.84
C ASN A 89 12.48 -9.58 12.81
N ASP A 90 12.86 -9.09 11.63
CA ASP A 90 13.54 -9.89 10.62
C ASP A 90 15.04 -10.07 10.94
N PRO A 91 15.53 -11.32 11.08
CA PRO A 91 16.97 -11.60 11.20
C PRO A 91 17.82 -11.07 10.03
N TRP A 92 17.21 -10.81 8.87
CA TRP A 92 17.88 -10.17 7.72
C TRP A 92 18.33 -8.74 8.02
N ASN A 93 17.52 -7.99 8.78
CA ASN A 93 17.70 -6.55 9.03
C ASN A 93 18.05 -6.22 10.48
N CYS A 94 18.03 -7.22 11.38
CA CYS A 94 18.18 -6.99 12.81
C CYS A 94 19.17 -7.97 13.44
N VAL A 95 20.10 -7.42 14.23
CA VAL A 95 21.06 -8.20 15.03
C VAL A 95 20.37 -8.93 16.19
N TYR A 96 19.30 -8.34 16.72
CA TYR A 96 18.48 -8.89 17.82
C TYR A 96 17.02 -8.96 17.36
N PRO A 97 16.66 -9.94 16.51
CA PRO A 97 15.31 -10.06 15.96
C PRO A 97 14.28 -10.47 17.04
N PHE A 98 13.01 -10.42 16.67
CA PHE A 98 11.85 -10.87 17.47
C PHE A 98 11.62 -10.15 18.80
N GLN A 99 12.14 -8.93 18.96
CA GLN A 99 11.98 -8.14 20.19
C GLN A 99 10.67 -7.35 20.26
N SER A 100 10.01 -7.10 19.11
CA SER A 100 8.77 -6.33 19.09
C SER A 100 7.52 -7.22 19.15
N ASP A 101 6.55 -6.81 19.97
CA ASP A 101 5.20 -7.38 20.05
C ASP A 101 4.19 -6.72 19.11
N VAL A 102 4.59 -5.65 18.42
CA VAL A 102 3.71 -4.88 17.53
C VAL A 102 3.69 -5.54 16.15
N ILE A 103 3.00 -6.67 16.04
CA ILE A 103 2.82 -7.42 14.80
C ILE A 103 1.34 -7.48 14.48
N TRP A 104 0.95 -7.14 13.25
CA TRP A 104 -0.46 -7.16 12.86
C TRP A 104 -1.01 -8.59 12.94
N PRO A 105 -2.17 -8.79 13.61
CA PRO A 105 -2.83 -10.08 13.66
C PRO A 105 -3.27 -10.50 12.25
N GLY A 106 -3.15 -11.79 11.97
CA GLY A 106 -3.62 -12.39 10.73
C GLY A 106 -4.39 -13.68 10.97
N ASP A 107 -5.21 -14.05 9.99
CA ASP A 107 -5.91 -15.34 9.97
C ASP A 107 -5.06 -16.45 9.32
N GLU A 108 -5.63 -17.65 9.27
CA GLU A 108 -5.01 -18.83 8.65
C GLU A 108 -4.75 -18.65 7.15
N ASP A 109 -5.51 -17.79 6.48
CA ASP A 109 -5.36 -17.45 5.06
C ASP A 109 -4.28 -16.38 4.82
N GLY A 110 -3.69 -15.82 5.89
CA GLY A 110 -2.67 -14.79 5.84
C GLY A 110 -3.21 -13.37 5.59
N SER A 111 -4.52 -13.17 5.71
CA SER A 111 -5.15 -11.85 5.67
C SER A 111 -4.86 -11.07 6.95
N ILE A 112 -4.84 -9.75 6.86
CA ILE A 112 -4.69 -8.87 8.03
C ILE A 112 -6.06 -8.67 8.66
N LEU A 113 -6.17 -8.90 9.97
CA LEU A 113 -7.41 -8.76 10.73
C LEU A 113 -7.67 -7.29 11.08
N SER A 114 -8.17 -6.54 10.09
CA SER A 114 -8.46 -5.10 10.16
C SER A 114 -9.31 -4.69 11.37
N GLU A 115 -10.21 -5.55 11.84
CA GLU A 115 -11.09 -5.32 12.99
C GLU A 115 -10.37 -5.33 14.34
N GLN A 116 -9.17 -5.91 14.40
CA GLN A 116 -8.32 -5.95 15.60
C GLN A 116 -7.23 -4.86 15.57
N ILE A 117 -7.18 -4.09 14.49
CA ILE A 117 -6.26 -2.98 14.27
C ILE A 117 -7.11 -1.70 14.24
N GLY A 118 -6.59 -0.55 14.68
CA GLY A 118 -7.30 0.73 14.78
C GLY A 118 -7.78 1.36 13.47
N VAL A 119 -8.16 0.56 12.46
CA VAL A 119 -8.66 0.99 11.16
C VAL A 119 -9.92 1.85 11.30
N GLN A 120 -10.88 1.46 12.14
CA GLN A 120 -12.10 2.26 12.34
C GLN A 120 -11.80 3.62 12.99
N ASN A 121 -10.84 3.67 13.92
CA ASN A 121 -10.41 4.90 14.56
C ASN A 121 -9.76 5.84 13.54
N LEU A 122 -8.86 5.32 12.69
CA LEU A 122 -8.26 6.09 11.60
C LEU A 122 -9.33 6.61 10.62
N ARG A 123 -10.27 5.74 10.22
CA ARG A 123 -11.37 6.14 9.34
C ARG A 123 -12.20 7.27 9.93
N ALA A 124 -12.55 7.19 11.21
CA ALA A 124 -13.24 8.27 11.90
C ALA A 124 -12.41 9.56 11.89
N MET A 125 -11.11 9.50 12.18
CA MET A 125 -10.21 10.67 12.12
C MET A 125 -10.19 11.33 10.74
N LEU A 126 -10.21 10.54 9.66
CA LEU A 126 -10.22 11.03 8.28
C LEU A 126 -11.59 11.59 7.87
N LEU A 127 -12.68 10.90 8.21
CA LEU A 127 -14.06 11.33 7.96
C LEU A 127 -14.39 12.66 8.68
N ASP A 128 -13.98 12.76 9.95
CA ASP A 128 -14.14 13.95 10.78
C ASP A 128 -13.21 15.10 10.38
N ARG A 129 -12.30 14.87 9.41
CA ARG A 129 -11.23 15.80 9.03
C ARG A 129 -10.35 16.25 10.20
N ARG A 130 -10.23 15.40 11.22
CA ARG A 130 -9.23 15.57 12.27
C ARG A 130 -7.83 15.32 11.72
N LEU A 131 -7.72 14.45 10.72
CA LEU A 131 -6.52 14.28 9.91
C LEU A 131 -6.89 14.45 8.44
N CYS A 132 -6.07 15.18 7.70
CA CYS A 132 -6.23 15.41 6.26
C CYS A 132 -4.90 15.18 5.53
N PRO A 133 -4.35 13.95 5.56
CA PRO A 133 -3.11 13.66 4.86
C PRO A 133 -3.33 13.72 3.35
N ASP A 134 -2.29 14.16 2.64
CA ASP A 134 -2.21 14.07 1.19
C ASP A 134 -1.92 12.63 0.74
N ILE A 135 -1.24 11.85 1.59
CA ILE A 135 -0.78 10.50 1.27
C ILE A 135 -1.03 9.56 2.44
N ILE A 136 -1.61 8.39 2.15
CA ILE A 136 -1.58 7.22 3.04
C ILE A 136 -0.74 6.15 2.37
N LYS A 137 0.26 5.66 3.08
CA LYS A 137 1.17 4.61 2.63
C LYS A 137 1.09 3.43 3.58
N ILE A 138 0.88 2.23 3.06
CA ILE A 138 0.77 1.00 3.83
C ILE A 138 1.92 0.09 3.41
N ARG A 139 2.75 -0.33 4.36
CA ARG A 139 3.93 -1.17 4.11
C ARG A 139 3.75 -2.51 4.81
N ASP A 140 3.54 -3.57 4.03
CA ASP A 140 3.49 -4.96 4.48
C ASP A 140 4.85 -5.61 4.25
N TYR A 141 5.63 -5.71 5.32
CA TYR A 141 6.91 -6.40 5.32
C TYR A 141 6.71 -7.89 5.61
N ARG A 142 7.27 -8.76 4.76
CA ARG A 142 7.17 -10.21 4.90
C ARG A 142 8.56 -10.82 5.01
N ILE A 143 8.80 -11.48 6.14
CA ILE A 143 10.05 -12.17 6.43
C ILE A 143 10.19 -13.36 5.48
N SER A 144 11.40 -13.61 4.97
CA SER A 144 11.66 -14.84 4.22
C SER A 144 11.43 -16.07 5.11
N PRO A 145 10.70 -17.11 4.66
CA PRO A 145 10.52 -18.34 5.44
C PRO A 145 11.84 -18.95 5.93
N SER A 146 12.89 -18.86 5.11
CA SER A 146 14.23 -19.29 5.47
C SER A 146 14.73 -18.58 6.73
N ASN A 147 14.44 -17.29 6.91
CA ASN A 147 14.94 -16.52 8.06
C ASN A 147 14.28 -16.96 9.37
N LEU A 148 13.02 -17.41 9.32
CA LEU A 148 12.32 -17.92 10.50
C LEU A 148 12.84 -19.30 10.93
N TYR A 149 13.29 -20.12 9.99
CA TYR A 149 13.77 -21.48 10.27
C TYR A 149 15.08 -21.51 11.07
N TYR A 150 15.92 -20.47 10.97
CA TYR A 150 17.29 -20.50 11.49
C TYR A 150 17.52 -19.73 12.80
N CYS A 151 16.49 -19.14 13.41
CA CYS A 151 16.63 -18.41 14.68
C CYS A 151 16.06 -19.20 15.89
N PRO A 152 16.75 -19.25 17.04
CA PRO A 152 16.38 -20.13 18.15
C PRO A 152 15.08 -19.71 18.87
N GLU A 153 14.54 -20.70 19.60
CA GLU A 153 13.44 -20.73 20.59
C GLU A 153 12.69 -19.42 20.88
N ASP A 154 11.68 -19.08 20.06
CA ASP A 154 10.38 -18.48 20.48
C ASP A 154 9.54 -17.93 19.28
N HIS A 155 9.94 -18.18 18.02
CA HIS A 155 9.13 -17.82 16.85
C HIS A 155 7.73 -18.45 16.82
N ASN A 156 7.50 -19.52 17.61
CA ASN A 156 6.19 -20.17 17.76
C ASN A 156 5.13 -19.34 18.52
N ARG A 157 5.45 -18.14 19.04
CA ARG A 157 4.43 -17.31 19.71
C ARG A 157 3.65 -16.40 18.78
N LYS A 158 4.14 -16.10 17.58
CA LYS A 158 3.51 -15.13 16.67
C LYS A 158 3.45 -15.65 15.23
N ALA A 159 2.29 -15.49 14.62
CA ALA A 159 2.08 -15.79 13.21
C ALA A 159 2.65 -14.64 12.34
N TYR A 160 3.95 -14.71 12.02
CA TYR A 160 4.56 -13.77 11.06
C TYR A 160 4.05 -14.06 9.64
N ARG A 161 3.74 -12.99 8.89
CA ARG A 161 3.50 -13.10 7.45
C ARG A 161 4.83 -13.37 6.74
N THR A 162 4.85 -14.36 5.86
CA THR A 162 6.08 -14.82 5.20
C THR A 162 6.06 -14.58 3.70
N ALA A 163 7.24 -14.45 3.08
CA ALA A 163 7.38 -14.27 1.63
C ALA A 163 7.21 -15.58 0.83
N GLY A 164 6.22 -16.41 1.16
CA GLY A 164 6.00 -17.73 0.55
C GLY A 164 5.68 -17.70 -0.96
N TYR A 165 5.87 -18.83 -1.63
CA TYR A 165 5.50 -18.99 -3.05
C TYR A 165 3.98 -18.82 -3.23
N GLY A 166 3.58 -17.97 -4.17
CA GLY A 166 2.16 -17.73 -4.51
C GLY A 166 1.45 -16.71 -3.61
N GLN A 167 2.07 -16.23 -2.53
CA GLN A 167 1.45 -15.20 -1.70
C GLN A 167 1.49 -13.84 -2.41
N ASP A 168 0.30 -13.36 -2.74
CA ASP A 168 0.05 -12.17 -3.53
C ASP A 168 -0.04 -10.91 -2.64
N ALA A 169 -0.39 -9.80 -3.28
CA ALA A 169 -0.66 -8.53 -2.62
C ALA A 169 -2.05 -8.45 -2.00
N THR A 170 -2.85 -9.52 -2.00
CA THR A 170 -4.27 -9.49 -1.62
C THR A 170 -4.44 -9.07 -0.17
N ALA A 171 -3.66 -9.62 0.77
CA ALA A 171 -3.78 -9.25 2.18
C ALA A 171 -3.64 -7.72 2.40
N VAL A 172 -2.56 -7.12 1.90
CA VAL A 172 -2.34 -5.67 2.04
C VAL A 172 -3.30 -4.84 1.19
N ALA A 173 -3.73 -5.35 0.03
CA ALA A 173 -4.71 -4.68 -0.81
C ALA A 173 -6.10 -4.66 -0.14
N LEU A 174 -6.51 -5.74 0.53
CA LEU A 174 -7.75 -5.79 1.31
C LEU A 174 -7.66 -4.91 2.56
N PHE A 175 -6.52 -4.92 3.26
CA PHE A 175 -6.28 -4.01 4.38
C PHE A 175 -6.36 -2.53 3.93
N ALA A 176 -5.76 -2.20 2.78
CA ALA A 176 -5.86 -0.88 2.17
C ALA A 176 -7.31 -0.51 1.82
N ARG A 177 -8.07 -1.46 1.26
CA ARG A 177 -9.51 -1.28 1.00
C ARG A 177 -10.22 -0.91 2.29
N ASP A 178 -9.99 -1.64 3.37
CA ASP A 178 -10.73 -1.44 4.62
C ASP A 178 -10.49 -0.03 5.19
N ILE A 179 -9.28 0.52 5.01
CA ILE A 179 -8.97 1.90 5.37
C ILE A 179 -9.73 2.89 4.48
N ILE A 180 -9.75 2.71 3.16
CA ILE A 180 -10.25 3.74 2.23
C ILE A 180 -11.71 3.55 1.76
N GLN A 181 -12.36 2.44 2.08
CA GLN A 181 -13.73 2.17 1.65
C GLN A 181 -14.67 3.27 2.19
N GLY A 182 -15.42 3.95 1.33
CA GLY A 182 -16.26 5.10 1.74
C GLY A 182 -15.49 6.42 1.99
N LEU A 183 -14.16 6.41 1.94
CA LEU A 183 -13.29 7.60 1.87
C LEU A 183 -12.84 7.91 0.44
N GLY A 184 -13.09 7.01 -0.51
CA GLY A 184 -12.53 7.03 -1.86
C GLY A 184 -12.88 8.23 -2.75
N HIS A 185 -13.76 9.13 -2.29
CA HIS A 185 -14.14 10.35 -3.01
C HIS A 185 -12.96 11.29 -3.32
N GLY A 186 -11.94 11.32 -2.46
CA GLY A 186 -10.77 12.19 -2.64
C GLY A 186 -9.57 11.50 -3.29
N VAL A 187 -9.63 10.20 -3.59
CA VAL A 187 -8.45 9.46 -4.08
C VAL A 187 -8.17 9.81 -5.54
N ILE A 188 -6.92 10.21 -5.84
CA ILE A 188 -6.48 10.65 -7.17
C ILE A 188 -5.45 9.72 -7.82
N ASP A 189 -4.65 9.02 -7.02
CA ASP A 189 -3.63 8.08 -7.49
C ASP A 189 -3.49 6.92 -6.50
N VAL A 190 -3.32 5.71 -7.01
CA VAL A 190 -3.09 4.50 -6.22
C VAL A 190 -1.92 3.73 -6.82
N LYS A 191 -0.92 3.40 -6.00
CA LYS A 191 0.23 2.59 -6.40
C LYS A 191 0.42 1.42 -5.47
N MET A 192 0.50 0.21 -6.01
CA MET A 192 0.82 -1.00 -5.29
C MET A 192 2.11 -1.57 -5.87
N LEU A 193 3.18 -1.48 -5.10
CA LEU A 193 4.50 -1.90 -5.53
C LEU A 193 4.95 -3.09 -4.70
N ARG A 194 5.60 -4.02 -5.39
CA ARG A 194 6.27 -5.16 -4.78
C ARG A 194 7.76 -4.99 -4.95
N GLN A 195 8.50 -4.99 -3.86
CA GLN A 195 9.95 -4.82 -3.85
C GLN A 195 10.61 -5.94 -3.05
N SER A 196 11.71 -6.47 -3.56
CA SER A 196 12.62 -7.26 -2.74
C SER A 196 13.45 -6.30 -1.91
N THR A 197 13.66 -6.60 -0.64
CA THR A 197 14.59 -5.82 0.18
C THR A 197 16.00 -5.96 -0.38
N GLU A 198 16.74 -4.86 -0.48
CA GLU A 198 18.15 -4.88 -0.87
C GLU A 198 19.01 -5.58 0.20
N ASN A 199 20.20 -6.04 -0.21
CA ASN A 199 21.14 -6.77 0.65
C ASN A 199 21.75 -5.84 1.72
N LEU A 200 21.08 -5.64 2.86
CA LEU A 200 21.68 -5.00 4.04
C LEU A 200 22.43 -6.03 4.90
N ARG A 201 23.41 -6.74 4.32
CA ARG A 201 24.25 -7.72 5.05
C ARG A 201 24.89 -7.11 6.31
N GLU A 202 25.07 -5.79 6.33
CA GLU A 202 25.67 -5.07 7.44
C GLU A 202 24.82 -5.06 8.74
N LEU A 203 23.53 -5.38 8.68
CA LEU A 203 22.64 -5.39 9.85
C LEU A 203 22.10 -6.79 10.18
N SER A 204 22.59 -7.82 9.49
CA SER A 204 22.09 -9.19 9.64
C SER A 204 22.46 -9.82 10.99
N TYR A 205 21.59 -10.71 11.47
CA TYR A 205 21.81 -11.57 12.63
C TYR A 205 23.16 -12.30 12.61
N PHE A 206 23.74 -12.60 11.44
CA PHE A 206 25.05 -13.26 11.35
C PHE A 206 26.24 -12.41 11.78
N LYS A 207 26.05 -11.11 12.05
CA LYS A 207 27.04 -10.32 12.78
C LYS A 207 27.02 -10.59 14.29
N ASN A 208 26.00 -11.27 14.79
CA ASN A 208 25.98 -11.74 16.16
C ASN A 208 27.06 -12.82 16.33
N PRO A 209 28.00 -12.67 17.29
CA PRO A 209 29.03 -13.67 17.56
C PRO A 209 28.45 -15.03 17.97
N ASP A 210 27.19 -15.08 18.42
CA ASP A 210 26.49 -16.29 18.81
C ASP A 210 25.74 -16.97 17.64
N ALA A 211 25.82 -16.41 16.42
CA ALA A 211 25.13 -16.97 15.27
C ALA A 211 25.80 -18.25 14.74
N PRO A 212 25.03 -19.27 14.31
CA PRO A 212 25.62 -20.49 13.78
C PRO A 212 26.37 -20.26 12.45
N PRO A 213 27.56 -20.88 12.24
CA PRO A 213 28.33 -20.71 11.01
C PRO A 213 27.69 -21.41 9.80
N GLY A 214 27.86 -20.83 8.60
CA GLY A 214 27.52 -21.48 7.32
C GLY A 214 26.09 -21.30 6.81
N MET A 215 25.33 -20.33 7.34
CA MET A 215 23.93 -20.11 6.99
C MET A 215 23.72 -19.00 5.94
N SER A 216 22.68 -19.15 5.12
CA SER A 216 22.19 -18.12 4.21
C SER A 216 20.77 -17.73 4.58
N LEU A 217 20.54 -16.46 4.88
CA LEU A 217 19.20 -15.92 4.98
C LEU A 217 18.62 -15.70 3.57
N GLY A 218 17.29 -15.69 3.47
CA GLY A 218 16.57 -15.35 2.25
C GLY A 218 16.20 -13.88 2.21
N SER A 219 16.08 -13.35 0.99
CA SER A 219 15.58 -12.00 0.76
C SER A 219 14.12 -11.87 1.20
N SER A 220 13.82 -10.79 1.89
CA SER A 220 12.48 -10.47 2.35
C SER A 220 11.73 -9.66 1.30
N LEU A 221 10.42 -9.59 1.48
CA LEU A 221 9.51 -8.96 0.54
C LEU A 221 8.79 -7.81 1.20
N VAL A 222 8.75 -6.67 0.51
CA VAL A 222 7.91 -5.54 0.88
C VAL A 222 6.83 -5.35 -0.17
N ILE A 223 5.59 -5.29 0.27
CA ILE A 223 4.47 -4.84 -0.54
C ILE A 223 4.00 -3.51 0.02
N GLU A 224 3.94 -2.51 -0.85
CA GLU A 224 3.63 -1.15 -0.47
C GLU A 224 2.42 -0.64 -1.24
N VAL A 225 1.40 -0.17 -0.54
CA VAL A 225 0.23 0.50 -1.12
C VAL A 225 0.29 1.98 -0.79
N THR A 226 0.46 2.82 -1.80
CA THR A 226 0.43 4.28 -1.68
C THR A 226 -0.88 4.80 -2.26
N ILE A 227 -1.57 5.65 -1.51
CA ILE A 227 -2.86 6.25 -1.88
C ILE A 227 -2.71 7.75 -1.72
N CYS A 228 -2.86 8.47 -2.83
CA CYS A 228 -2.79 9.93 -2.84
C CYS A 228 -4.20 10.52 -2.88
N PHE A 229 -4.41 11.56 -2.08
CA PHE A 229 -5.66 12.29 -1.97
C PHE A 229 -5.56 13.66 -2.65
N SER A 230 -6.70 14.16 -3.14
CA SER A 230 -6.81 15.51 -3.65
C SER A 230 -6.84 16.51 -2.51
N THR A 231 -6.12 17.62 -2.68
CA THR A 231 -6.25 18.82 -1.85
C THR A 231 -7.48 19.66 -2.24
N GLU A 232 -8.02 19.46 -3.45
CA GLU A 232 -9.22 20.14 -3.93
C GLU A 232 -10.46 19.34 -3.55
N PHE A 233 -11.16 19.77 -2.50
CA PHE A 233 -12.46 19.21 -2.16
C PHE A 233 -13.50 19.62 -3.21
N ARG A 234 -13.69 18.79 -4.23
CA ARG A 234 -14.85 18.88 -5.12
C ARG A 234 -15.97 18.05 -4.50
N GLY A 235 -17.19 18.61 -4.48
CA GLY A 235 -18.36 18.12 -3.75
C GLY A 235 -18.78 16.66 -4.02
N CYS A 236 -19.98 16.31 -3.54
CA CYS A 236 -20.54 14.95 -3.51
C CYS A 236 -20.54 14.23 -4.86
N HIS A 237 -19.43 13.56 -5.18
CA HIS A 237 -19.41 12.55 -6.23
C HIS A 237 -19.80 11.20 -5.61
N THR A 238 -20.94 10.66 -6.02
CA THR A 238 -21.36 9.31 -5.62
C THR A 238 -20.52 8.27 -6.38
N GLY A 239 -19.68 7.50 -5.69
CA GLY A 239 -18.84 6.47 -6.31
C GLY A 239 -17.61 6.14 -5.47
N HIS A 240 -16.95 5.01 -5.75
CA HIS A 240 -15.76 4.57 -5.01
C HIS A 240 -14.50 5.37 -5.36
N PHE A 241 -14.28 5.74 -6.62
CA PHE A 241 -13.06 6.41 -7.07
C PHE A 241 -13.32 7.54 -8.10
N PRO A 242 -14.18 8.52 -7.77
CA PRO A 242 -14.64 9.51 -8.74
C PRO A 242 -13.53 10.45 -9.26
N MET A 243 -12.44 10.62 -8.49
CA MET A 243 -11.32 11.51 -8.84
C MET A 243 -10.05 10.78 -9.28
N LEU A 244 -10.08 9.44 -9.30
CA LEU A 244 -8.89 8.64 -9.60
C LEU A 244 -8.50 8.82 -11.06
N ARG A 245 -7.25 9.24 -11.30
CA ARG A 245 -6.69 9.47 -12.64
C ARG A 245 -5.64 8.45 -13.04
N SER A 246 -4.97 7.87 -12.06
CA SER A 246 -3.84 6.98 -12.28
C SER A 246 -3.87 5.84 -11.27
N ALA A 247 -3.61 4.64 -11.75
CA ALA A 247 -3.52 3.45 -10.92
C ALA A 247 -2.43 2.52 -11.43
N GLU A 248 -1.51 2.16 -10.55
CA GLU A 248 -0.56 1.07 -10.75
C GLU A 248 -0.83 0.04 -9.67
N ILE A 249 -1.48 -1.08 -10.00
CA ILE A 249 -1.92 -2.04 -9.00
C ILE A 249 -1.33 -3.43 -9.24
N LEU A 250 -1.12 -4.15 -8.14
CA LEU A 250 -0.95 -5.59 -8.17
C LEU A 250 -2.36 -6.17 -8.37
N ALA A 251 -2.47 -7.24 -9.16
CA ALA A 251 -3.78 -7.76 -9.53
C ALA A 251 -4.54 -8.27 -8.29
N ALA A 252 -5.49 -7.45 -7.82
CA ALA A 252 -6.32 -7.65 -6.65
C ALA A 252 -7.78 -7.41 -7.05
N PRO A 253 -8.67 -8.42 -7.00
CA PRO A 253 -9.98 -8.38 -7.65
C PRO A 253 -10.83 -7.16 -7.29
N TYR A 254 -10.90 -6.80 -6.00
CA TYR A 254 -11.63 -5.62 -5.55
C TYR A 254 -11.15 -4.33 -6.24
N TRP A 255 -9.84 -4.10 -6.29
CA TRP A 255 -9.28 -2.86 -6.83
C TRP A 255 -9.46 -2.77 -8.34
N VAL A 256 -9.23 -3.88 -9.05
CA VAL A 256 -9.44 -3.96 -10.49
C VAL A 256 -10.91 -3.66 -10.82
N GLU A 257 -11.85 -4.33 -10.15
CA GLU A 257 -13.27 -4.08 -10.34
C GLU A 257 -13.63 -2.61 -10.07
N LYS A 258 -13.21 -2.07 -8.92
CA LYS A 258 -13.58 -0.70 -8.55
C LYS A 258 -12.95 0.36 -9.44
N MET A 259 -11.72 0.16 -9.92
CA MET A 259 -11.07 1.09 -10.82
C MET A 259 -11.69 1.04 -12.22
N LEU A 260 -12.03 -0.14 -12.73
CA LEU A 260 -12.67 -0.24 -14.03
C LEU A 260 -14.09 0.33 -13.99
N TYR A 261 -14.94 -0.10 -13.05
CA TYR A 261 -16.36 0.27 -13.10
C TYR A 261 -16.72 1.56 -12.36
N HIS A 262 -15.84 2.07 -11.49
CA HIS A 262 -16.17 3.20 -10.61
C HIS A 262 -15.12 4.34 -10.60
N ALA A 263 -14.19 4.36 -11.57
CA ALA A 263 -13.26 5.47 -11.79
C ALA A 263 -13.43 6.11 -13.18
N PRO A 264 -14.41 7.02 -13.36
CA PRO A 264 -14.72 7.61 -14.67
C PRO A 264 -13.61 8.51 -15.24
N LEU A 265 -12.72 9.01 -14.39
CA LEU A 265 -11.60 9.88 -14.76
C LEU A 265 -10.27 9.13 -14.89
N LEU A 266 -10.29 7.80 -14.86
CA LEU A 266 -9.06 7.00 -14.93
C LEU A 266 -8.44 7.12 -16.32
N GLU A 267 -7.24 7.68 -16.38
CA GLU A 267 -6.48 7.92 -17.60
C GLU A 267 -5.37 6.88 -17.78
N ASN A 268 -4.76 6.44 -16.67
CA ASN A 268 -3.61 5.54 -16.67
C ASN A 268 -3.88 4.32 -15.79
N LEU A 269 -3.75 3.12 -16.34
CA LEU A 269 -3.94 1.88 -15.59
C LEU A 269 -2.82 0.87 -15.88
N THR A 270 -2.06 0.51 -14.85
CA THR A 270 -1.08 -0.56 -14.89
C THR A 270 -1.51 -1.68 -13.95
N ILE A 271 -1.63 -2.91 -14.44
CA ILE A 271 -1.95 -4.11 -13.66
C ILE A 271 -0.79 -5.09 -13.76
N SER A 272 -0.12 -5.35 -12.63
CA SER A 272 1.13 -6.09 -12.61
C SER A 272 0.97 -7.63 -12.64
N PRO A 273 1.96 -8.35 -13.24
CA PRO A 273 1.90 -9.73 -13.77
C PRO A 273 1.73 -10.92 -12.80
N ARG A 274 0.92 -10.87 -11.74
CA ARG A 274 0.84 -12.04 -10.82
C ARG A 274 -0.52 -12.60 -10.44
N ALA A 275 -1.65 -12.00 -10.84
CA ALA A 275 -2.92 -12.72 -10.78
C ALA A 275 -3.41 -13.06 -12.19
N SER A 276 -4.09 -14.20 -12.29
CA SER A 276 -4.75 -14.60 -13.53
C SER A 276 -5.82 -13.57 -13.90
N TRP A 277 -5.90 -13.27 -15.18
CA TRP A 277 -6.97 -12.44 -15.75
C TRP A 277 -8.33 -13.12 -15.76
N ASP A 278 -8.34 -14.44 -15.55
CA ASP A 278 -9.51 -15.29 -15.75
C ASP A 278 -10.69 -14.87 -14.87
N ASP A 279 -10.48 -13.99 -13.89
CA ASP A 279 -11.46 -13.61 -12.87
C ASP A 279 -11.81 -12.11 -12.86
N LEU A 280 -11.17 -11.26 -13.67
CA LEU A 280 -11.10 -9.81 -13.38
C LEU A 280 -12.09 -8.92 -14.15
N LEU A 281 -12.71 -9.40 -15.23
CA LEU A 281 -13.47 -8.54 -16.15
C LEU A 281 -14.88 -9.06 -16.38
N SER A 282 -15.88 -8.27 -16.02
CA SER A 282 -17.25 -8.48 -16.52
C SER A 282 -17.32 -8.11 -18.00
N SER A 283 -18.20 -8.77 -18.75
CA SER A 283 -18.46 -8.49 -20.18
C SER A 283 -19.10 -7.12 -20.46
N ARG A 284 -19.20 -6.24 -19.45
CA ARG A 284 -19.83 -4.93 -19.60
C ARG A 284 -18.84 -3.94 -20.20
N PRO A 285 -19.24 -3.18 -21.23
CA PRO A 285 -18.42 -2.12 -21.76
C PRO A 285 -18.14 -1.09 -20.66
N VAL A 286 -16.87 -0.74 -20.50
CA VAL A 286 -16.42 0.18 -19.46
C VAL A 286 -16.22 1.55 -20.11
N PRO A 287 -16.99 2.58 -19.74
CA PRO A 287 -16.84 3.92 -20.32
C PRO A 287 -15.64 4.62 -19.66
N LEU A 288 -14.44 4.11 -19.96
CA LEU A 288 -13.18 4.63 -19.44
C LEU A 288 -12.61 5.68 -20.37
N GLN A 289 -12.14 6.79 -19.81
CA GLN A 289 -11.31 7.77 -20.51
C GLN A 289 -9.82 7.38 -20.46
N LEU A 290 -9.55 6.06 -20.50
CA LEU A 290 -8.18 5.56 -20.47
C LEU A 290 -7.43 6.08 -21.70
N LYS A 291 -6.24 6.62 -21.45
CA LYS A 291 -5.26 7.04 -22.47
C LYS A 291 -4.14 6.02 -22.62
N GLN A 292 -3.88 5.26 -21.57
CA GLN A 292 -2.92 4.18 -21.59
C GLN A 292 -3.32 3.09 -20.61
N PHE A 293 -3.01 1.85 -21.00
CA PHE A 293 -3.04 0.75 -20.08
C PHE A 293 -1.83 -0.16 -20.28
N SER A 294 -1.50 -0.88 -19.23
CA SER A 294 -0.45 -1.86 -19.23
C SER A 294 -0.88 -3.02 -18.34
N ILE A 295 -0.83 -4.25 -18.85
CA ILE A 295 -1.14 -5.41 -18.04
C ILE A 295 -0.16 -6.56 -18.28
N GLY A 296 0.29 -7.17 -17.20
CA GLY A 296 1.15 -8.35 -17.21
C GLY A 296 0.44 -9.69 -16.93
N SER A 297 1.16 -10.78 -17.25
CA SER A 297 0.81 -12.20 -17.05
C SER A 297 -0.63 -12.54 -17.40
N SER A 298 -0.98 -12.31 -18.66
CA SER A 298 -2.26 -12.77 -19.17
C SER A 298 -2.20 -14.27 -19.48
N THR A 299 -3.21 -14.99 -19.01
CA THR A 299 -3.54 -16.37 -19.44
C THR A 299 -4.07 -16.39 -20.87
N ILE A 300 -4.14 -15.22 -21.52
CA ILE A 300 -4.63 -15.02 -22.87
C ILE A 300 -3.68 -15.72 -23.87
N HIS A 301 -4.26 -16.60 -24.69
CA HIS A 301 -3.55 -17.24 -25.79
C HIS A 301 -3.11 -16.19 -26.82
N ALA A 302 -1.93 -16.30 -27.40
CA ALA A 302 -1.44 -15.33 -28.38
C ALA A 302 -2.42 -15.11 -29.57
N ASP A 303 -3.08 -16.19 -29.99
CA ASP A 303 -4.09 -16.17 -31.07
C ASP A 303 -5.33 -15.32 -30.75
N THR A 304 -5.58 -15.06 -29.47
CA THR A 304 -6.72 -14.27 -29.00
C THR A 304 -6.59 -12.80 -29.43
N LEU A 305 -5.38 -12.26 -29.56
CA LEU A 305 -5.16 -10.88 -30.03
C LEU A 305 -5.56 -10.70 -31.49
N HIS A 306 -5.29 -11.70 -32.32
CA HIS A 306 -5.75 -11.71 -33.71
C HIS A 306 -7.27 -11.84 -33.81
N ALA A 307 -7.89 -12.52 -32.84
CA ALA A 307 -9.33 -12.71 -32.74
C ALA A 307 -10.07 -11.53 -32.10
N ALA A 308 -9.40 -10.67 -31.31
CA ALA A 308 -10.01 -9.60 -30.51
C ALA A 308 -10.63 -8.45 -31.32
N ASP A 309 -10.63 -8.55 -32.65
CA ASP A 309 -11.16 -7.57 -33.61
C ASP A 309 -10.80 -6.13 -33.24
N VAL A 310 -9.56 -5.89 -32.80
CA VAL A 310 -9.11 -4.54 -32.44
C VAL A 310 -9.09 -3.69 -33.72
N PRO A 311 -9.78 -2.52 -33.74
CA PRO A 311 -9.85 -1.66 -34.92
C PRO A 311 -8.45 -1.34 -35.46
N GLU A 312 -8.28 -1.30 -36.78
CA GLU A 312 -6.96 -1.05 -37.39
C GLU A 312 -6.32 0.25 -36.89
N GLN A 313 -7.13 1.30 -36.68
CA GLN A 313 -6.72 2.59 -36.12
C GLN A 313 -6.12 2.47 -34.71
N CYS A 314 -6.50 1.46 -33.93
CA CYS A 314 -5.98 1.22 -32.59
C CYS A 314 -4.74 0.32 -32.61
N ARG A 315 -4.44 -0.40 -33.70
CA ARG A 315 -3.30 -1.34 -33.73
C ARG A 315 -1.94 -0.64 -33.57
N ALA A 316 -1.81 0.60 -34.02
CA ALA A 316 -0.56 1.35 -33.94
C ALA A 316 -0.10 1.65 -32.51
N GLY A 317 -1.03 1.70 -31.54
CA GLY A 317 -0.73 1.96 -30.13
C GLY A 317 -0.59 0.70 -29.28
N LEU A 318 -0.81 -0.49 -29.84
CA LEU A 318 -0.86 -1.77 -29.12
C LEU A 318 0.46 -2.54 -29.26
N ASP A 319 1.09 -2.89 -28.15
CA ASP A 319 2.28 -3.75 -28.09
C ASP A 319 2.07 -4.91 -27.11
N TRP A 320 2.73 -6.04 -27.34
CA TRP A 320 2.60 -7.22 -26.49
C TRP A 320 3.83 -8.11 -26.53
N LYS A 321 4.05 -8.86 -25.44
CA LYS A 321 5.14 -9.85 -25.34
C LYS A 321 4.57 -11.24 -25.11
N VAL A 322 4.98 -12.19 -25.94
CA VAL A 322 4.61 -13.60 -25.84
C VAL A 322 5.66 -14.37 -25.03
N ARG A 323 5.22 -15.28 -24.17
CA ARG A 323 6.02 -16.31 -23.49
C ARG A 323 5.28 -17.65 -23.53
N GLY A 324 5.98 -18.75 -23.32
CA GLY A 324 5.40 -20.09 -23.31
C GLY A 324 6.07 -21.00 -24.33
N LEU A 325 5.63 -22.25 -24.36
CA LEU A 325 6.08 -23.22 -25.36
C LEU A 325 5.51 -22.86 -26.73
N ALA A 326 6.15 -23.34 -27.80
CA ALA A 326 5.77 -22.99 -29.18
C ALA A 326 4.36 -23.47 -29.57
N ASP A 327 3.89 -24.53 -28.92
CA ASP A 327 2.56 -25.14 -29.07
C ASP A 327 1.49 -24.51 -28.16
N ASP A 328 1.90 -23.66 -27.20
CA ASP A 328 1.00 -23.00 -26.24
C ASP A 328 1.46 -21.56 -25.91
N PRO A 329 1.59 -20.67 -26.90
CA PRO A 329 2.06 -19.31 -26.68
C PRO A 329 1.04 -18.49 -25.87
N ARG A 330 1.50 -17.86 -24.79
CA ARG A 330 0.72 -17.00 -23.88
C ARG A 330 1.23 -15.57 -23.93
N ILE A 331 0.32 -14.61 -23.79
CA ILE A 331 0.71 -13.22 -23.74
C ILE A 331 1.13 -12.86 -22.31
N SER A 332 2.43 -12.68 -22.12
CA SER A 332 3.00 -12.30 -20.82
C SER A 332 2.82 -10.81 -20.47
N TRP A 333 2.53 -9.97 -21.46
CA TRP A 333 2.40 -8.52 -21.31
C TRP A 333 1.62 -7.93 -22.47
N ILE A 334 0.74 -6.97 -22.20
CA ILE A 334 0.06 -6.13 -23.18
C ILE A 334 0.19 -4.69 -22.72
N GLU A 335 0.53 -3.80 -23.63
CA GLU A 335 0.55 -2.36 -23.42
C GLU A 335 -0.19 -1.66 -24.55
N TYR A 336 -0.91 -0.61 -24.20
CA TYR A 336 -1.55 0.25 -25.18
C TYR A 336 -1.39 1.72 -24.81
N GLN A 337 -1.05 2.54 -25.79
CA GLN A 337 -1.01 4.00 -25.67
C GLN A 337 -1.84 4.64 -26.80
N GLY A 338 -2.88 5.38 -26.44
CA GLY A 338 -3.78 6.03 -27.40
C GLY A 338 -5.12 6.46 -26.80
N PRO A 339 -5.91 7.28 -27.52
CA PRO A 339 -7.18 7.80 -27.03
C PRO A 339 -8.28 6.73 -26.86
N ASP A 340 -8.13 5.56 -27.49
CA ASP A 340 -9.12 4.49 -27.50
C ASP A 340 -8.80 3.36 -26.49
N ALA A 341 -7.96 3.62 -25.49
CA ALA A 341 -7.43 2.56 -24.60
C ALA A 341 -8.54 1.81 -23.85
N GLY A 342 -9.61 2.51 -23.46
CA GLY A 342 -10.78 1.88 -22.83
C GLY A 342 -11.49 0.88 -23.75
N GLU A 343 -11.65 1.22 -25.03
CA GLU A 343 -12.29 0.35 -26.03
C GLU A 343 -11.42 -0.87 -26.34
N VAL A 344 -10.11 -0.67 -26.49
CA VAL A 344 -9.16 -1.77 -26.71
C VAL A 344 -9.18 -2.73 -25.53
N LEU A 345 -9.14 -2.22 -24.29
CA LEU A 345 -9.20 -3.05 -23.09
C LEU A 345 -10.52 -3.85 -23.01
N ALA A 346 -11.66 -3.23 -23.32
CA ALA A 346 -12.97 -3.90 -23.33
C ALA A 346 -13.05 -5.04 -24.37
N ARG A 347 -12.43 -4.87 -25.55
CA ARG A 347 -12.35 -5.94 -26.56
C ARG A 347 -11.45 -7.08 -26.12
N LEU A 348 -10.25 -6.77 -25.58
CA LEU A 348 -9.35 -7.79 -25.05
C LEU A 348 -10.02 -8.62 -23.94
N ALA A 349 -10.78 -7.96 -23.08
CA ALA A 349 -11.56 -8.60 -22.02
C ALA A 349 -12.53 -9.66 -22.52
N LEU A 350 -13.26 -9.36 -23.60
CA LEU A 350 -14.29 -10.23 -24.15
C LEU A 350 -13.71 -11.53 -24.72
N HIS A 351 -12.52 -11.46 -25.30
CA HIS A 351 -11.88 -12.60 -25.95
C HIS A 351 -11.03 -13.46 -25.02
N ALA A 352 -10.61 -12.92 -23.87
CA ALA A 352 -9.86 -13.65 -22.85
C ALA A 352 -10.66 -14.82 -22.21
N LYS A 353 -11.95 -15.03 -22.52
CA LYS A 353 -12.82 -16.09 -21.96
C LYS A 353 -12.68 -16.26 -20.43
N VAL A 354 -12.63 -15.12 -19.76
CA VAL A 354 -12.64 -14.95 -18.30
C VAL A 354 -13.75 -15.81 -17.69
N ARG A 355 -13.38 -16.87 -16.97
CA ARG A 355 -14.29 -17.70 -16.16
C ARG A 355 -14.31 -17.13 -14.75
N LEU A 356 -15.37 -16.41 -14.42
CA LEU A 356 -15.65 -15.95 -13.05
C LEU A 356 -15.51 -17.10 -12.03
N PRO A 357 -14.73 -16.94 -10.95
CA PRO A 357 -14.98 -17.60 -9.68
C PRO A 357 -15.95 -16.69 -8.90
N TYR A 358 -17.08 -16.41 -9.52
CA TYR A 358 -18.19 -15.72 -8.86
C TYR A 358 -19.44 -16.57 -9.10
N SER A 359 -19.43 -17.80 -8.58
CA SER A 359 -20.72 -18.43 -8.27
C SER A 359 -21.36 -17.60 -7.16
N ALA A 360 -22.69 -17.53 -7.15
CA ALA A 360 -23.47 -16.84 -6.12
C ALA A 360 -23.11 -17.28 -4.69
N GLU A 361 -22.44 -18.43 -4.53
CA GLU A 361 -21.93 -18.97 -3.27
C GLU A 361 -20.77 -18.14 -2.70
N PHE A 362 -19.89 -17.56 -3.52
CA PHE A 362 -18.77 -16.72 -3.05
C PHE A 362 -19.27 -15.37 -2.50
N LEU A 363 -20.27 -14.79 -3.16
CA LEU A 363 -20.95 -13.58 -2.66
C LEU A 363 -21.83 -13.87 -1.44
N ALA A 364 -22.47 -15.04 -1.37
CA ALA A 364 -23.24 -15.45 -0.19
C ALA A 364 -22.33 -15.67 1.03
N ALA A 365 -21.15 -16.27 0.86
CA ALA A 365 -20.17 -16.46 1.93
C ALA A 365 -19.60 -15.14 2.48
N TYR A 366 -19.50 -14.10 1.65
CA TYR A 366 -18.99 -12.78 2.05
C TYR A 366 -20.08 -11.82 2.56
N SER A 367 -21.30 -11.88 2.03
CA SER A 367 -22.43 -11.10 2.55
C SER A 367 -22.95 -11.61 3.89
N LEU A 368 -22.75 -12.88 4.24
CA LEU A 368 -23.17 -13.44 5.54
C LEU A 368 -22.26 -13.05 6.72
N LYS A 369 -21.10 -12.43 6.50
CA LYS A 369 -20.23 -11.89 7.55
C LYS A 369 -20.44 -10.38 7.84
N THR A 370 -21.38 -9.73 7.15
CA THR A 370 -21.68 -8.29 7.32
C THR A 370 -23.13 -8.00 7.73
N ALA A 371 -23.80 -8.96 8.37
CA ALA A 371 -25.10 -8.76 9.02
C ALA A 371 -24.97 -8.75 10.54
#